data_AF-A0A950A8V3-F1
#
_entry.id   AF-A0A950A8V3-F1
#
_cell.length_a   1.000
_cell.length_b   1.000
_cell.length_c   1.000
_cell.angle_alpha   90.00
_cell.angle_beta   90.00
_cell.angle_gamma   90.00
#
_symmetry.space_group_name_H-M   'P 1'
#
loop_
_entity.id
_entity.type
_entity.pdbx_description
1 polymer ?
#
loop_
_entity_poly.entity_id
_entity_poly.type
_entity_poly.pdbx_seq_one_letter_code
_entity_poly.pdbx_strand_id
1 'polypeptide(L)'
;MTIALLITGVLTAGAVIVAIAPAPALKLLFGAERIDALLWLIARHWGLLVSLVGGLLIYAAYHPDVRAPVMIVGIAEKLAIGALIFGSRFRTKPGAAIVATADTMMAVAYIVLLARP
;
A
#
# COMPACT_ATOMS: atom_id res chain seq x y z
N MET A 1 2.30 17.47 7.73
CA MET A 1 2.99 16.57 6.79
C MET A 1 3.65 15.39 7.50
N THR A 2 4.55 15.62 8.46
CA THR A 2 5.29 14.56 9.19
C THR A 2 4.41 13.47 9.79
N ILE A 3 3.39 13.84 10.59
CA ILE A 3 2.51 12.86 11.24
C ILE A 3 1.78 11.98 10.21
N ALA A 4 1.30 12.58 9.11
CA ALA A 4 0.63 11.83 8.05
C ALA A 4 1.58 10.79 7.42
N LEU A 5 2.82 11.18 7.13
CA LEU A 5 3.84 10.28 6.58
C LEU A 5 4.20 9.13 7.54
N LEU A 6 4.28 9.38 8.84
CA LEU A 6 4.53 8.34 9.84
C LEU A 6 3.37 7.34 9.93
N ILE A 7 2.14 7.84 10.10
CA ILE A 7 0.96 6.97 10.25
C ILE A 7 0.78 6.12 9.00
N THR A 8 0.74 6.76 7.84
CA THR A 8 0.54 6.05 6.57
C THR A 8 1.73 5.16 6.22
N GLY A 9 2.95 5.60 6.51
CA GLY A 9 4.15 4.80 6.32
C GLY A 9 4.17 3.53 7.17
N VAL A 10 3.78 3.60 8.45
CA VAL A 10 3.67 2.41 9.32
C VAL A 10 2.58 1.46 8.82
N LEU A 11 1.42 1.99 8.44
CA LEU A 11 0.32 1.17 7.90
C LEU A 11 0.76 0.46 6.61
N THR A 12 1.38 1.19 5.66
CA THR A 12 1.91 0.62 4.42
C THR A 12 3.06 -0.37 4.69
N ALA A 13 3.95 -0.08 5.64
CA ALA A 13 5.05 -0.99 6.03
C ALA A 13 4.54 -2.34 6.54
N GLY A 14 3.34 -2.36 7.14
CA GLY A 14 2.64 -3.57 7.59
C GLY A 14 2.40 -4.62 6.49
N ALA A 15 2.49 -4.25 5.21
CA ALA A 15 2.47 -5.20 4.09
C ALA A 15 3.57 -6.28 4.17
N VAL A 16 4.55 -6.14 5.07
CA VAL A 16 5.60 -7.13 5.31
C VAL A 16 5.00 -8.47 5.76
N ILE A 17 3.81 -8.44 6.35
CA ILE A 17 3.06 -9.64 6.70
C ILE A 17 2.73 -10.47 5.44
N VAL A 18 2.44 -9.82 4.31
CA VAL A 18 2.25 -10.52 3.02
C VAL A 18 3.58 -11.13 2.55
N ALA A 19 4.72 -10.49 2.83
CA ALA A 19 6.05 -11.00 2.47
C ALA A 19 6.44 -12.27 3.26
N ILE A 20 6.04 -12.33 4.53
CA ILE A 20 6.40 -13.39 5.47
C ILE A 20 5.38 -14.54 5.42
N ALA A 21 4.09 -14.20 5.40
CA ALA A 21 2.98 -15.16 5.45
C ALA A 21 1.92 -14.88 4.36
N PRO A 22 2.23 -15.14 3.07
CA PRO A 22 1.33 -14.83 1.95
C PRO A 22 -0.03 -15.52 2.04
N ALA A 23 -0.07 -16.81 2.41
CA ALA A 23 -1.32 -17.59 2.44
C ALA A 23 -2.39 -16.99 3.37
N PRO A 24 -2.14 -16.79 4.68
CA PRO A 24 -3.13 -16.18 5.55
C PRO A 24 -3.43 -14.72 5.17
N ALA A 25 -2.42 -13.95 4.73
CA ALA A 25 -2.61 -12.57 4.33
C ALA A 25 -3.53 -12.44 3.10
N LEU A 26 -3.27 -13.20 2.03
CA LEU A 26 -4.10 -13.18 0.83
C LEU A 26 -5.50 -13.77 1.06
N LYS A 27 -5.64 -14.73 1.99
CA LYS A 27 -6.96 -15.20 2.42
C LYS A 27 -7.75 -14.09 3.10
N LEU A 28 -7.12 -13.34 4.02
CA LEU A 28 -7.76 -12.24 4.73
C LEU A 28 -8.12 -11.08 3.79
N LEU A 29 -7.17 -10.66 2.95
CA LEU A 29 -7.32 -9.49 2.10
C LEU A 29 -8.21 -9.78 0.88
N PHE A 30 -7.97 -10.90 0.19
CA PHE A 30 -8.58 -11.18 -1.11
C PHE A 30 -9.53 -12.38 -1.10
N GLY A 31 -9.65 -13.10 0.02
CA GLY A 31 -10.45 -14.31 0.10
C GLY A 31 -9.86 -15.48 -0.70
N ALA A 32 -8.53 -15.51 -0.88
CA ALA A 32 -7.85 -16.58 -1.59
C ALA A 32 -7.93 -17.89 -0.78
N GLU A 33 -8.46 -18.96 -1.39
CA GLU A 33 -8.56 -20.29 -0.75
C GLU A 33 -7.32 -21.15 -0.98
N ARG A 34 -6.67 -20.99 -2.14
CA ARG A 34 -5.44 -21.68 -2.52
C ARG A 34 -4.51 -20.70 -3.21
N ILE A 35 -3.21 -20.84 -2.94
CA ILE A 35 -2.16 -20.10 -3.63
C ILE A 35 -1.18 -21.11 -4.22
N ASP A 36 -0.89 -20.96 -5.51
CA ASP A 36 0.12 -21.76 -6.20
C ASP A 36 1.52 -21.17 -5.99
N ALA A 37 2.55 -21.82 -6.54
CA ALA A 37 3.94 -21.41 -6.37
C ALA A 37 4.22 -20.01 -6.96
N LEU A 38 3.59 -19.66 -8.08
CA LEU A 38 3.76 -18.36 -8.72
C LEU A 38 3.16 -17.25 -7.86
N LEU A 39 1.92 -17.44 -7.40
CA LEU A 39 1.26 -16.48 -6.53
C LEU A 39 1.99 -16.34 -5.18
N TRP A 40 2.55 -17.43 -4.67
CA TRP A 40 3.43 -17.40 -3.49
C TRP A 40 4.62 -16.45 -3.72
N LEU A 41 5.35 -16.64 -4.82
CA LEU A 41 6.53 -15.84 -5.15
C LEU A 41 6.17 -14.36 -5.33
N ILE A 42 5.14 -14.08 -6.14
CA ILE A 42 4.69 -12.71 -6.44
C ILE A 42 4.22 -12.01 -5.17
N ALA A 43 3.42 -12.67 -4.35
CA ALA A 43 2.89 -12.08 -3.12
C ALA A 43 4.02 -11.72 -2.14
N ARG A 44 5.04 -12.58 -2.04
CA ARG A 44 6.20 -12.26 -1.19
C ARG A 44 6.92 -11.00 -1.65
N HIS A 45 7.20 -10.95 -2.95
CA HIS A 45 7.93 -9.84 -3.55
C HIS A 45 7.13 -8.54 -3.48
N TRP A 46 5.83 -8.60 -3.79
CA TRP A 46 4.92 -7.48 -3.67
C TRP A 46 4.85 -6.94 -2.24
N GLY A 47 4.65 -7.83 -1.24
CA GLY A 47 4.63 -7.44 0.17
C GLY A 47 5.91 -6.71 0.59
N LEU A 48 7.08 -7.19 0.14
CA LEU A 48 8.36 -6.52 0.39
C LEU A 48 8.42 -5.13 -0.27
N LEU A 49 8.03 -5.01 -1.54
CA LEU A 49 8.04 -3.72 -2.25
C LEU A 49 7.15 -2.69 -1.56
N VAL A 50 5.92 -3.06 -1.20
CA VAL A 50 5.00 -2.17 -0.48
C VAL A 50 5.59 -1.78 0.87
N SER A 51 6.22 -2.73 1.58
CA SER A 51 6.91 -2.41 2.83
C SER A 51 8.04 -1.42 2.69
N LEU A 52 8.81 -1.51 1.61
CA LEU A 52 9.87 -0.55 1.31
C LEU A 52 9.30 0.84 1.01
N VAL A 53 8.18 0.93 0.30
CA VAL A 53 7.46 2.21 0.12
C VAL A 53 7.00 2.79 1.46
N GLY A 54 6.48 1.95 2.36
CA GLY A 54 6.16 2.34 3.74
C GLY A 54 7.38 2.87 4.50
N GLY A 55 8.52 2.19 4.40
CA GLY A 55 9.79 2.63 4.97
C GLY A 55 10.26 3.97 4.41
N LEU A 56 10.13 4.19 3.10
CA LEU A 56 10.45 5.46 2.46
C LEU A 56 9.55 6.60 2.97
N LEU A 57 8.25 6.34 3.17
CA LEU A 57 7.32 7.32 3.75
C LEU A 57 7.72 7.71 5.18
N ILE A 58 8.10 6.73 6.00
CA ILE A 58 8.63 6.98 7.36
C ILE A 58 9.92 7.81 7.27
N TYR A 59 10.84 7.45 6.38
CA TYR A 59 12.10 8.17 6.17
C TYR A 59 11.87 9.63 5.75
N ALA A 60 10.96 9.87 4.80
CA ALA A 60 10.57 11.18 4.32
C ALA A 60 9.92 12.05 5.40
N ALA A 61 9.32 11.45 6.44
CA ALA A 61 8.81 12.21 7.57
C ALA A 61 9.91 13.07 8.22
N TYR A 62 11.14 12.58 8.24
CA TYR A 62 12.29 13.25 8.84
C TYR A 62 13.21 13.97 7.84
N HIS A 63 13.04 13.74 6.53
CA HIS A 63 13.90 14.31 5.48
C HIS A 63 13.07 15.14 4.50
N PRO A 64 12.93 16.46 4.73
CA PRO A 64 12.08 17.33 3.91
C PRO A 64 12.39 17.27 2.41
N ASP A 65 13.66 17.17 2.05
CA ASP A 65 14.15 17.23 0.66
C ASP A 65 13.63 16.10 -0.23
N VAL A 66 13.28 14.96 0.37
CA VAL A 66 12.78 13.77 -0.35
C VAL A 66 11.27 13.57 -0.20
N ARG A 67 10.57 14.44 0.54
CA ARG A 67 9.13 14.28 0.80
C ARG A 67 8.30 14.22 -0.47
N ALA A 68 8.54 15.16 -1.37
CA ALA A 68 7.79 15.25 -2.61
C ALA A 68 7.94 13.99 -3.49
N PRO A 69 9.17 13.57 -3.87
CA PRO A 69 9.32 12.37 -4.70
C PRO A 69 8.80 11.11 -4.03
N VAL A 70 8.98 10.94 -2.71
CA VAL A 70 8.46 9.78 -1.99
C VAL A 70 6.93 9.77 -1.95
N MET A 71 6.27 10.92 -1.73
CA MET A 71 4.82 11.00 -1.80
C MET A 71 4.29 10.68 -3.20
N ILE A 72 4.97 11.09 -4.27
CA ILE A 72 4.60 10.76 -5.66
C ILE A 72 4.65 9.24 -5.88
N VAL A 73 5.72 8.57 -5.42
CA VAL A 73 5.83 7.11 -5.48
C VAL A 73 4.69 6.46 -4.69
N GLY A 74 4.41 6.95 -3.48
CA GLY A 74 3.30 6.48 -2.65
C GLY A 74 1.93 6.66 -3.32
N ILE A 75 1.70 7.78 -4.03
CA ILE A 75 0.47 8.01 -4.81
C ILE A 75 0.36 6.97 -5.93
N ALA A 76 1.43 6.78 -6.71
CA ALA A 76 1.41 5.86 -7.84
C ALA A 76 1.10 4.41 -7.40
N GLU A 77 1.75 3.96 -6.33
CA GLU A 77 1.53 2.64 -5.73
C GLU A 77 0.07 2.46 -5.26
N LYS A 78 -0.46 3.43 -4.50
CA LYS A 78 -1.81 3.39 -3.94
C LYS A 78 -2.92 3.49 -4.99
N LEU A 79 -2.75 4.35 -6.00
CA LEU A 79 -3.72 4.46 -7.09
C LEU A 79 -3.72 3.21 -7.97
N ALA A 80 -2.56 2.58 -8.19
CA ALA A 80 -2.48 1.35 -8.97
C ALA A 80 -3.28 0.22 -8.31
N ILE A 81 -3.07 -0.03 -7.01
CA ILE A 81 -3.82 -1.08 -6.30
C ILE A 81 -5.31 -0.75 -6.17
N GLY A 82 -5.65 0.51 -5.90
CA GLY A 82 -7.04 0.98 -5.87
C GLY A 82 -7.75 0.74 -7.19
N ALA A 83 -7.14 1.13 -8.31
CA ALA A 83 -7.69 0.94 -9.66
C ALA A 83 -7.88 -0.55 -9.99
N LEU A 84 -6.90 -1.40 -9.69
CA LEU A 84 -6.98 -2.85 -9.94
C LEU A 84 -8.09 -3.52 -9.12
N ILE A 85 -8.28 -3.13 -7.85
CA ILE A 85 -9.32 -3.72 -7.01
C ILE A 85 -10.71 -3.23 -7.45
N PHE A 86 -10.90 -1.93 -7.63
CA PHE A 86 -12.20 -1.38 -8.04
C PHE A 86 -12.61 -1.78 -9.46
N GLY A 87 -11.63 -1.98 -10.35
CA GLY A 87 -11.83 -2.45 -11.73
C GLY A 87 -12.04 -3.98 -11.85
N SER A 88 -11.98 -4.73 -10.75
CA SER A 88 -12.09 -6.19 -10.77
C SER A 88 -13.19 -6.71 -9.84
N ARG A 89 -13.40 -8.03 -9.86
CA ARG A 89 -14.32 -8.71 -8.93
C ARG A 89 -13.87 -8.62 -7.47
N PHE A 90 -12.63 -8.23 -7.18
CA PHE A 90 -12.13 -8.13 -5.82
C PHE A 90 -12.79 -6.99 -5.03
N ARG A 91 -13.42 -6.02 -5.69
CA ARG A 91 -14.21 -4.97 -5.02
C ARG A 91 -15.35 -5.49 -4.12
N THR A 92 -15.82 -6.72 -4.35
CA THR A 92 -16.87 -7.34 -3.51
C THR A 92 -16.30 -8.08 -2.29
N LYS A 93 -14.98 -8.24 -2.21
CA LYS A 93 -14.29 -8.83 -1.06
C LYS A 93 -14.04 -7.73 -0.01
N PRO A 94 -14.55 -7.87 1.22
CA PRO A 94 -14.46 -6.81 2.23
C PRO A 94 -13.03 -6.35 2.51
N GLY A 95 -12.07 -7.28 2.65
CA GLY A 95 -10.66 -6.95 2.89
C GLY A 95 -10.06 -6.09 1.76
N ALA A 96 -10.25 -6.52 0.51
CA ALA A 96 -9.73 -5.81 -0.65
C ALA A 96 -10.40 -4.45 -0.83
N ALA A 97 -11.71 -4.34 -0.60
CA ALA A 97 -12.43 -3.07 -0.66
C ALA A 97 -11.92 -2.08 0.39
N ILE A 98 -11.63 -2.54 1.62
CA ILE A 98 -11.04 -1.71 2.69
C ILE A 98 -9.65 -1.22 2.27
N VAL A 99 -8.78 -2.10 1.78
CA VAL A 99 -7.43 -1.74 1.30
C VAL A 99 -7.53 -0.70 0.19
N ALA A 100 -8.31 -0.97 -0.86
CA ALA A 100 -8.45 -0.06 -2.00
C ALA A 100 -8.97 1.31 -1.59
N THR A 101 -9.93 1.36 -0.67
CA THR A 101 -10.48 2.62 -0.15
C THR A 101 -9.46 3.38 0.68
N ALA A 102 -8.79 2.69 1.61
CA ALA A 102 -7.77 3.29 2.46
C ALA A 102 -6.59 3.84 1.64
N ASP A 103 -6.09 3.07 0.69
CA ASP A 103 -4.98 3.47 -0.18
C ASP A 103 -5.38 4.64 -1.08
N THR A 104 -6.60 4.62 -1.65
CA THR A 104 -7.10 5.75 -2.44
C THR A 104 -7.22 7.02 -1.58
N MET A 105 -7.71 6.91 -0.34
CA MET A 105 -7.78 8.05 0.59
C MET A 105 -6.38 8.60 0.92
N MET A 106 -5.40 7.72 1.16
CA MET A 106 -4.02 8.11 1.39
C MET A 106 -3.42 8.81 0.17
N ALA A 107 -3.68 8.31 -1.05
CA ALA A 107 -3.22 8.94 -2.29
C ALA A 107 -3.81 10.34 -2.46
N VAL A 108 -5.12 10.50 -2.25
CA VAL A 108 -5.78 11.81 -2.28
C VAL A 108 -5.19 12.74 -1.21
N ALA A 109 -4.94 12.25 0.00
CA ALA A 109 -4.32 13.05 1.06
C ALA A 109 -2.91 13.53 0.65
N TYR A 110 -2.09 12.68 0.02
CA TYR A 110 -0.79 13.09 -0.49
C TYR A 110 -0.88 14.12 -1.61
N ILE A 111 -1.82 13.98 -2.55
CA ILE A 111 -2.07 14.97 -3.61
C ILE A 111 -2.42 16.33 -2.99
N VAL A 112 -3.33 16.35 -2.00
CA VAL A 112 -3.71 17.57 -1.30
C VAL A 112 -2.54 18.17 -0.53
N LEU A 113 -1.71 17.35 0.11
CA LEU A 113 -0.53 17.83 0.84
C LEU A 113 0.54 18.41 -0.09
N LEU A 114 0.72 17.83 -1.29
CA LEU A 114 1.64 18.33 -2.31
C LEU A 114 1.14 19.61 -2.99
N ALA A 115 -0.17 19.79 -3.10
CA ALA A 115 -0.77 20.98 -3.68
C ALA A 115 -0.79 22.20 -2.73
N ARG A 116 -0.47 22.00 -1.45
CA ARG A 116 -0.33 23.10 -0.48
C ARG A 116 1.07 23.73 -0.59
N PRO A 117 1.17 25.06 -0.72
CA PRO A 117 2.44 25.76 -0.78
C PRO A 117 3.24 25.67 0.53
#